data_AF-A0A973KW73-F1
#
_entry.id   AF-A0A973KW73-F1
#
_cell.length_a   1.000
_cell.length_b   1.000
_cell.length_c   1.000
_cell.angle_alpha   90.00
_cell.angle_beta   90.00
_cell.angle_gamma   90.00
#
_symmetry.space_group_name_H-M   'P 1'
#
loop_
_entity.id
_entity.type
_entity.pdbx_description
1 polymer ?
#
loop_
_entity_poly.entity_id
_entity_poly.type
_entity_poly.pdbx_seq_one_letter_code
_entity_poly.pdbx_strand_id
1 'polypeptide(L)' 'MGEPVDEAVRAAPAPPLRGLVGWYSGYRQRGIPHGRHRGLPSPWLTLIITLDEPLSMAAHPDPGAAPGDYPTLLGGL' A
#
# COMPACT_ATOMS: atom_id res chain seq x y z
N MET A 1 7.07 25.50 4.94
CA MET A 1 7.18 24.05 4.70
C MET A 1 6.78 23.37 5.99
N GLY A 2 5.76 22.53 6.00
CA GLY A 2 5.31 21.86 7.23
C GLY A 2 6.35 20.87 7.73
N GLU A 3 6.28 20.53 9.02
CA GLU A 3 7.12 19.49 9.62
C GLU A 3 6.89 18.14 8.90
N PRO A 4 7.93 17.34 8.64
CA PRO A 4 7.78 16.03 8.02
C PRO A 4 6.96 15.10 8.92
N VAL A 5 6.05 14.34 8.31
CA VAL A 5 5.26 13.30 8.99
C VAL A 5 5.67 11.96 8.41
N ASP A 6 6.00 11.01 9.26
CA ASP A 6 6.27 9.62 8.88
C ASP A 6 5.73 8.69 9.98
N GLU A 7 4.48 8.27 9.81
CA GLU A 7 3.76 7.42 10.75
C GLU A 7 3.34 6.11 10.07
N ALA A 8 3.47 5.01 10.82
CA ALA A 8 2.97 3.71 10.44
C ALA A 8 2.20 3.08 11.60
N VAL A 9 1.03 2.50 11.31
CA VAL A 9 0.20 1.81 12.28
C VAL A 9 -0.26 0.47 11.73
N ARG A 10 -0.44 -0.50 12.61
CA ARG A 10 -1.06 -1.79 12.29
C ARG A 10 -2.24 -2.03 13.22
N ALA A 11 -3.35 -2.47 12.65
CA ALA A 11 -4.59 -2.70 13.38
C ALA A 11 -5.21 -4.06 13.05
N ALA A 12 -5.95 -4.61 14.01
CA ALA A 12 -6.77 -5.79 13.79
C ALA A 12 -7.95 -5.46 12.85
N PRO A 13 -8.46 -6.45 12.10
CA PRO A 13 -9.62 -6.24 11.24
C PRO A 13 -10.87 -5.89 12.05
N ALA A 14 -11.75 -5.10 11.44
CA ALA A 14 -13.08 -4.82 11.99
C ALA A 14 -13.83 -6.15 12.24
N PRO A 15 -14.72 -6.23 13.26
CA PRO A 15 -15.36 -7.50 13.61
C PRO A 15 -15.99 -8.27 12.44
N PRO A 16 -16.70 -7.63 11.48
CA PRO A 16 -17.28 -8.34 10.33
C PRO A 16 -16.26 -8.92 9.34
N LEU A 17 -15.00 -8.48 9.39
CA LEU A 17 -13.94 -8.88 8.44
C LEU A 17 -12.94 -9.87 9.05
N ARG A 18 -13.13 -10.26 10.33
CA ARG A 18 -12.30 -11.27 10.99
C ARG A 18 -12.44 -12.61 10.27
N GLY A 19 -11.31 -13.28 10.06
CA GLY A 19 -11.23 -14.55 9.31
C GLY A 19 -11.11 -14.37 7.79
N LEU A 20 -11.35 -13.18 7.26
CA LEU A 20 -11.17 -12.84 5.84
C LEU A 20 -9.95 -11.95 5.63
N VAL A 21 -9.73 -10.99 6.53
CA VAL A 21 -8.61 -10.06 6.50
C VAL A 21 -7.64 -10.39 7.63
N GLY A 22 -6.35 -10.51 7.30
CA GLY A 22 -5.31 -10.77 8.31
C GLY A 22 -5.09 -9.57 9.26
N TRP A 23 -4.90 -8.38 8.70
CA TRP A 23 -4.70 -7.12 9.43
C TRP A 23 -4.85 -5.91 8.49
N TYR A 24 -4.92 -4.72 9.06
CA TYR A 24 -4.75 -3.45 8.34
C TYR A 24 -3.39 -2.84 8.65
N SER A 25 -2.79 -2.22 7.64
CA SER A 25 -1.62 -1.35 7.79
C SER A 25 -2.02 0.05 7.29
N GLY A 26 -1.69 1.08 8.06
CA GLY A 26 -1.92 2.48 7.70
C GLY A 26 -0.61 3.26 7.71
N TYR A 27 -0.49 4.19 6.77
CA TYR A 27 0.66 5.07 6.64
C TYR A 27 0.19 6.51 6.51
N ARG A 28 0.88 7.43 7.18
CA ARG A 28 0.71 8.87 6.99
C ARG A 28 2.08 9.48 6.78
N GLN A 29 2.35 9.86 5.54
CA GLN A 29 3.66 10.34 5.10
C GLN A 29 3.50 11.66 4.37
N ARG A 30 4.23 12.70 4.82
CA ARG A 30 4.15 14.05 4.23
C ARG A 30 5.49 14.74 4.35
N GLY A 31 5.93 15.41 3.28
CA GLY A 31 7.20 16.15 3.27
C GLY A 31 8.44 15.27 3.34
N ILE A 32 8.30 13.96 3.07
CA ILE A 32 9.40 13.01 2.98
C ILE A 32 9.59 12.54 1.53
N PRO A 33 10.81 12.19 1.10
CA PRO A 33 11.05 11.62 -0.22
C PRO A 33 10.31 10.29 -0.41
N HIS A 34 9.90 9.99 -1.64
CA HIS A 34 9.23 8.73 -1.95
C HIS A 34 10.21 7.56 -1.75
N GLY A 35 9.86 6.64 -0.85
CA GLY A 35 10.59 5.39 -0.68
C GLY A 35 10.33 4.43 -1.82
N ARG A 36 11.36 3.73 -2.32
CA ARG A 36 11.18 2.65 -3.29
C ARG A 36 11.01 1.32 -2.56
N HIS A 37 9.80 0.76 -2.63
CA HIS A 37 9.51 -0.57 -2.09
C HIS A 37 9.58 -1.63 -3.19
N ARG A 38 10.20 -2.78 -2.90
CA ARG A 38 10.15 -3.96 -3.76
C ARG A 38 9.27 -4.99 -3.08
N GLY A 39 8.10 -5.25 -3.67
CA GLY A 39 7.20 -6.28 -3.17
C GLY A 39 7.91 -7.62 -3.13
N LEU A 40 7.96 -8.24 -1.95
CA LEU A 40 8.39 -9.63 -1.80
C LEU A 40 7.20 -10.57 -1.99
N PRO A 41 7.42 -11.84 -2.38
CA PRO A 41 6.37 -12.84 -2.42
C PRO A 41 5.63 -12.91 -1.08
N SER A 42 4.30 -12.90 -1.14
CA SER A 42 3.42 -12.94 0.02
C SER A 42 2.33 -13.97 -0.24
N PRO A 43 1.95 -14.79 0.75
CA PRO A 43 0.78 -15.66 0.64
C PRO A 43 -0.54 -14.88 0.77
N TRP A 44 -0.48 -13.58 1.04
CA TRP A 44 -1.65 -12.72 1.22
C TRP A 44 -1.92 -11.89 -0.03
N LEU A 45 -3.18 -11.83 -0.41
CA LEU A 45 -3.69 -10.80 -1.30
C LEU A 45 -3.71 -9.47 -0.53
N THR A 46 -3.05 -8.45 -1.09
CA THR A 46 -2.90 -7.13 -0.49
C THR A 46 -3.76 -6.13 -1.26
N LEU A 47 -4.73 -5.52 -0.57
CA LEU A 47 -5.52 -4.41 -1.07
C LEU A 47 -4.98 -3.10 -0.48
N ILE A 48 -4.61 -2.17 -1.34
CA ILE A 48 -4.16 -0.82 -0.99
C ILE A 48 -5.23 0.16 -1.45
N ILE A 49 -5.62 1.07 -0.56
CA ILE A 49 -6.51 2.19 -0.84
C ILE A 49 -5.75 3.45 -0.42
N THR A 50 -5.57 4.39 -1.34
CA THR A 50 -4.93 5.66 -1.02
C THR A 50 -5.96 6.70 -0.59
N LEU A 51 -5.62 7.52 0.40
CA LEU A 51 -6.52 8.56 0.91
C LEU A 51 -6.17 9.98 0.41
N ASP A 52 -4.89 10.24 0.16
CA ASP A 52 -4.37 11.53 -0.33
C ASP A 52 -3.88 11.37 -1.79
N GLU A 53 -2.59 11.07 -1.98
CA GLU A 53 -1.97 10.87 -3.30
C GLU A 53 -2.03 9.40 -3.75
N PRO A 54 -2.12 9.11 -5.06
CA PRO A 54 -2.17 7.74 -5.56
C PRO A 54 -0.85 6.99 -5.33
N LEU A 55 -0.92 5.66 -5.36
CA LEU A 55 0.26 4.81 -5.29
C LEU A 55 0.92 4.74 -6.68
N SER A 56 2.15 5.21 -6.79
CA SER A 56 2.96 5.04 -8.00
C SER A 56 3.62 3.66 -8.05
N MET A 57 3.30 2.90 -9.10
CA MET A 57 3.97 1.65 -9.44
C MET A 57 4.95 1.89 -10.57
N ALA A 58 6.25 1.78 -10.27
CA ALA A 58 7.30 1.99 -11.25
C ALA A 58 7.42 0.85 -12.28
N ALA A 59 7.02 -0.38 -11.91
CA ALA A 59 6.98 -1.54 -12.78
C ALA A 59 6.12 -2.64 -12.14
N HIS A 60 5.48 -3.46 -12.98
CA HIS A 60 4.79 -4.69 -12.55
C HIS A 60 5.69 -5.92 -12.73
N PRO A 61 5.43 -7.02 -12.00
CA PRO A 61 6.13 -8.29 -12.23
C PRO A 61 5.88 -8.86 -13.64
N ASP A 62 4.67 -8.69 -14.17
CA ASP A 62 4.36 -8.98 -15.57
C ASP A 62 4.96 -7.87 -16.46
N PRO A 63 5.94 -8.18 -17.35
CA PRO A 63 6.52 -7.19 -18.25
C PRO A 63 5.53 -6.58 -19.23
N GLY A 64 4.38 -7.22 -19.48
CA GLY A 64 3.33 -6.70 -20.35
C GLY A 64 2.45 -5.63 -19.68
N ALA A 65 2.51 -5.50 -18.35
CA ALA A 65 1.73 -4.54 -17.60
C ALA A 65 2.49 -3.20 -17.46
N ALA A 66 1.85 -2.11 -17.88
CA ALA A 66 2.45 -0.78 -17.87
C ALA A 66 2.55 -0.20 -16.44
N PRO A 67 3.62 0.54 -16.11
CA PRO A 67 3.69 1.38 -14.92
C PRO A 67 2.52 2.37 -14.82
N GLY A 68 2.24 2.89 -13.63
CA GLY A 68 1.18 3.89 -13.47
C GLY A 68 0.91 4.29 -12.03
N ASP A 69 -0.04 5.21 -11.88
CA ASP A 69 -0.53 5.68 -10.59
C ASP A 69 -1.92 5.09 -10.31
N TYR A 70 -2.09 4.54 -9.11
CA TYR A 70 -3.27 3.77 -8.75
C TYR A 70 -3.89 4.33 -7.46
N PRO A 71 -5.15 4.81 -7.49
CA PRO A 71 -5.86 5.19 -6.26
C PRO A 71 -6.23 3.96 -5.40
N THR A 72 -6.31 2.80 -6.05
CA THR A 72 -6.52 1.49 -5.42
C THR A 72 -5.69 0.47 -6.17
N LEU A 73 -4.98 -0.40 -5.45
CA LEU A 73 -4.20 -1.50 -6.01
C LEU A 73 -4.57 -2.80 -5.29
N LEU A 74 -4.75 -3.88 -6.06
CA LEU A 74 -4.87 -5.23 -5.52
C LEU A 74 -3.76 -6.09 -6.13
N GLY A 75 -2.98 -6.75 -5.28
CA GLY A 75 -1.88 -7.59 -5.75
C GLY A 75 -1.37 -8.54 -4.68
N GLY A 76 -0.53 -9.48 -5.08
CA GLY A 76 -0.19 -10.65 -4.29
C GLY A 76 -0.84 -11.89 -4.90
N LEU A 77 -0.11 -13.01 -4.83
CA LEU A 77 -0.13 -14.16 -5.75
C LEU A 77 0.73 -13.97 -6.99
#